data_AF-A0A818JI37-F1
#
_entry.id   AF-A0A818JI37-F1
#
_cell.length_a   1.000
_cell.length_b   1.000
_cell.length_c   1.000
_cell.angle_alpha   90.00
_cell.angle_beta   90.00
_cell.angle_gamma   90.00
#
_symmetry.space_group_name_H-M   'P 1'
#
loop_
_entity.id
_entity.type
_entity.pdbx_description
1 polymer ?
#
loop_
_entity_poly.entity_id
_entity_poly.type
_entity_poly.pdbx_seq_one_letter_code
_entity_poly.pdbx_strand_id
1 'polypeptide(L)'
;MIAVCASDFEYAVPAFDYDQMAYLSYFNLAHAFHTIASSASLSAVQKARAQSLIHDLWEYMEIGLDLSHNYKKMKKTPFFNFIYCYASGQVNETRNTSNKLHGLTMRTPRHDCNSLSNDGVWHMQRWPLELIHWPQFNSDRLDVQINVPAQCYRPLKSLQMLPPDERSSKNLNQGVYDLDDGDGFIETDPTNFLLGYWGMRYFNLLQ
;
A
#
# COMPACT_ATOMS: atom_id res chain seq x y z
N MET A 1 35.08 17.80 2.47
CA MET A 1 34.82 16.36 2.35
C MET A 1 34.54 16.10 0.88
N ILE A 2 35.45 15.42 0.16
CA ILE A 2 35.30 15.15 -1.28
C ILE A 2 34.56 13.83 -1.40
N ALA A 3 33.31 13.87 -1.88
CA ALA A 3 32.55 12.65 -2.18
C ALA A 3 33.09 12.05 -3.49
N VAL A 4 33.62 10.83 -3.39
CA VAL A 4 34.09 10.04 -4.54
C VAL A 4 32.91 9.22 -5.06
N CYS A 5 32.66 9.31 -6.36
CA CYS A 5 31.55 8.64 -7.04
C CYS A 5 31.79 7.12 -7.13
N ALA A 6 31.20 6.34 -6.21
CA ALA A 6 31.15 4.87 -6.28
C ALA A 6 29.80 4.40 -6.86
N SER A 7 29.87 3.55 -7.87
CA SER A 7 28.72 3.07 -8.65
C SER A 7 28.08 1.85 -8.01
N ASP A 8 27.31 1.99 -6.93
CA ASP A 8 26.50 0.88 -6.43
C ASP A 8 25.14 1.34 -5.87
N PHE A 9 24.09 0.71 -6.40
CA PHE A 9 22.69 0.65 -5.96
C PHE A 9 21.59 1.62 -6.45
N GLU A 10 20.47 0.96 -6.79
CA GLU A 10 19.10 1.38 -7.13
C GLU A 10 18.84 2.08 -8.48
N TYR A 11 18.44 1.24 -9.45
CA TYR A 11 17.64 1.61 -10.62
C TYR A 11 16.38 2.36 -10.18
N ALA A 12 16.10 3.48 -10.84
CA ALA A 12 14.78 4.09 -10.84
C ALA A 12 13.79 3.07 -11.39
N VAL A 13 13.04 2.43 -10.51
CA VAL A 13 11.91 1.58 -10.91
C VAL A 13 10.85 2.52 -11.46
N PRO A 14 10.38 2.36 -12.71
CA PRO A 14 9.34 3.22 -13.25
C PRO A 14 8.13 3.20 -12.32
N ALA A 15 7.61 4.38 -12.01
CA ALA A 15 6.44 4.54 -11.15
C ALA A 15 5.25 3.81 -11.80
N PHE A 16 4.88 2.66 -11.23
CA PHE A 16 3.75 1.87 -11.69
C PHE A 16 2.45 2.49 -11.17
N ASP A 17 1.92 3.40 -11.97
CA ASP A 17 0.68 4.15 -11.69
C ASP A 17 -0.57 3.23 -11.63
N TYR A 18 -0.49 2.03 -12.22
CA TYR A 18 -1.61 1.09 -12.36
C TYR A 18 -1.88 0.19 -11.15
N ASP A 19 -1.04 0.23 -10.12
CA ASP A 19 -1.16 -0.71 -9.00
C ASP A 19 -2.46 -0.52 -8.22
N GLN A 20 -2.93 0.72 -8.11
CA GLN A 20 -4.20 1.05 -7.46
C GLN A 20 -5.39 0.30 -8.09
N MET A 21 -5.40 0.15 -9.42
CA MET A 21 -6.44 -0.57 -10.16
C MET A 21 -6.40 -2.07 -9.91
N ALA A 22 -5.21 -2.65 -9.69
CA ALA A 22 -5.07 -4.06 -9.33
C ALA A 22 -5.70 -4.34 -7.95
N TYR A 23 -5.50 -3.45 -6.98
CA TYR A 23 -6.12 -3.58 -5.65
C TYR A 23 -7.63 -3.34 -5.68
N LEU A 24 -8.11 -2.35 -6.44
CA LEU A 24 -9.55 -2.18 -6.68
C LEU A 24 -10.20 -3.42 -7.29
N SER A 25 -9.52 -4.02 -8.26
CA SER A 25 -10.00 -5.25 -8.91
C SER A 25 -10.05 -6.41 -7.92
N TYR A 26 -9.02 -6.54 -7.07
CA TYR A 26 -8.96 -7.52 -5.98
C TYR A 26 -10.14 -7.36 -5.02
N PHE A 27 -10.38 -6.13 -4.59
CA PHE A 27 -11.48 -5.77 -3.72
C PHE A 27 -12.84 -6.12 -4.34
N ASN A 28 -13.13 -5.65 -5.55
CA ASN A 28 -14.38 -5.96 -6.24
C ASN A 28 -14.61 -7.48 -6.40
N LEU A 29 -13.54 -8.22 -6.68
CA LEU A 29 -13.59 -9.67 -6.81
C LEU A 29 -13.90 -10.36 -5.46
N ALA A 30 -13.24 -9.94 -4.38
CA ALA A 30 -13.49 -10.44 -3.03
C ALA A 30 -14.96 -10.19 -2.58
N HIS A 31 -15.51 -9.01 -2.91
CA HIS A 31 -16.91 -8.72 -2.59
C HIS A 31 -17.87 -9.56 -3.43
N ALA A 32 -17.63 -9.69 -4.75
CA ALA A 32 -18.45 -10.52 -5.62
C ALA A 32 -18.50 -11.96 -5.10
N PHE A 33 -17.37 -12.50 -4.63
CA PHE A 33 -17.29 -13.81 -4.00
C PHE A 33 -18.11 -13.90 -2.72
N HIS A 34 -18.00 -12.92 -1.83
CA HIS A 34 -18.79 -12.88 -0.60
C HIS A 34 -20.30 -12.87 -0.90
N THR A 35 -20.72 -12.05 -1.88
CA THR A 35 -22.12 -11.95 -2.30
C THR A 35 -22.63 -13.25 -2.94
N ILE A 36 -21.81 -13.92 -3.76
CA ILE A 36 -22.16 -15.24 -4.32
C ILE A 36 -22.27 -16.29 -3.22
N ALA A 37 -21.30 -16.35 -2.30
CA ALA A 37 -21.25 -17.35 -1.23
C ALA A 37 -22.40 -17.20 -0.23
N SER A 38 -22.83 -15.96 0.05
CA SER A 38 -23.95 -15.65 0.96
C SER A 38 -25.33 -15.74 0.31
N SER A 39 -25.42 -15.98 -1.01
CA SER A 39 -26.70 -16.04 -1.69
C SER A 39 -27.57 -17.22 -1.23
N ALA A 40 -28.82 -16.91 -0.86
CA ALA A 40 -29.79 -17.90 -0.38
C ALA A 40 -30.33 -18.82 -1.50
N SER A 41 -30.22 -18.39 -2.75
CA SER A 41 -30.80 -19.06 -3.93
C SER A 41 -29.97 -20.24 -4.48
N LEU A 42 -28.72 -20.40 -4.05
CA LEU A 42 -27.86 -21.49 -4.53
C LEU A 42 -28.10 -22.79 -3.76
N SER A 43 -28.16 -23.91 -4.50
CA SER A 43 -28.16 -25.25 -3.90
C SER A 43 -26.83 -25.55 -3.19
N ALA A 44 -26.82 -26.54 -2.29
CA ALA A 44 -25.62 -26.93 -1.55
C ALA A 44 -24.43 -27.32 -2.46
N VAL A 45 -24.70 -28.00 -3.58
CA VAL A 45 -23.67 -28.39 -4.56
C VAL A 45 -23.10 -27.17 -5.28
N GLN A 46 -23.94 -26.21 -5.65
CA GLN A 46 -23.49 -24.97 -6.29
C GLN A 46 -22.68 -24.10 -5.32
N LYS A 47 -23.07 -24.05 -4.04
CA LYS A 47 -22.32 -23.37 -2.98
C LYS A 47 -20.93 -23.98 -2.81
N ALA A 48 -20.83 -25.32 -2.75
CA ALA A 48 -19.54 -26.01 -2.64
C ALA A 48 -18.63 -25.74 -3.85
N ARG A 49 -19.17 -25.75 -5.08
CA ARG A 49 -18.40 -25.41 -6.29
C ARG A 49 -17.94 -23.95 -6.31
N ALA A 50 -18.83 -23.03 -5.92
CA ALA A 50 -18.48 -21.62 -5.81
C ALA A 50 -17.38 -21.40 -4.78
N GLN A 51 -17.47 -22.05 -3.61
CA GLN A 51 -16.44 -21.98 -2.56
C GLN A 51 -15.08 -22.49 -3.04
N SER A 52 -15.04 -23.58 -3.80
CA SER A 52 -13.78 -24.08 -4.39
C SER A 52 -13.16 -23.10 -5.37
N LEU A 53 -13.95 -22.48 -6.26
CA LEU A 53 -13.45 -21.47 -7.20
C LEU A 53 -12.97 -20.20 -6.49
N ILE A 54 -13.69 -19.78 -5.45
CA ILE A 54 -13.32 -18.65 -4.60
C ILE A 54 -11.98 -18.93 -3.92
N HIS A 55 -11.80 -20.14 -3.39
CA HIS A 55 -10.55 -20.58 -2.78
C HIS A 55 -9.37 -20.49 -3.75
N ASP A 56 -9.50 -21.05 -4.96
CA ASP A 56 -8.43 -21.05 -5.95
C ASP A 56 -8.08 -19.61 -6.40
N LEU A 57 -9.11 -18.78 -6.64
CA LEU A 57 -8.91 -17.38 -7.01
C LEU A 57 -8.25 -16.59 -5.87
N TRP A 58 -8.61 -16.89 -4.62
CA TRP A 58 -7.96 -16.29 -3.46
C TRP A 58 -6.47 -16.63 -3.38
N GLU A 59 -6.11 -17.90 -3.59
CA GLU A 59 -4.71 -18.33 -3.62
C GLU A 59 -3.89 -17.56 -4.68
N TYR A 60 -4.42 -17.43 -5.90
CA TYR A 60 -3.77 -16.65 -6.95
C TYR A 60 -3.59 -15.18 -6.56
N MET A 61 -4.59 -14.60 -5.90
CA MET A 61 -4.50 -13.21 -5.47
C MET A 61 -3.47 -13.03 -4.35
N GLU A 62 -3.41 -13.91 -3.36
CA GLU A 62 -2.38 -13.86 -2.31
C GLU A 62 -0.98 -13.98 -2.89
N ILE A 63 -0.77 -14.88 -3.87
CA ILE A 63 0.49 -15.00 -4.60
C ILE A 63 0.81 -13.68 -5.30
N GLY A 64 -0.16 -13.08 -6.00
CA GLY A 64 0.00 -11.79 -6.66
C GLY A 64 0.40 -10.68 -5.69
N LEU A 65 -0.26 -10.61 -4.54
CA LEU A 65 0.01 -9.64 -3.47
C LEU A 65 1.40 -9.82 -2.86
N ASP A 66 1.79 -11.06 -2.57
CA ASP A 66 3.11 -11.41 -2.01
C ASP A 66 4.23 -11.10 -3.00
N LEU A 67 4.05 -11.45 -4.28
CA LEU A 67 4.97 -11.07 -5.35
C LEU A 67 5.07 -9.55 -5.47
N SER A 68 3.94 -8.85 -5.43
CA SER A 68 3.91 -7.39 -5.48
C SER A 68 4.69 -6.78 -4.29
N HIS A 69 4.47 -7.29 -3.08
CA HIS A 69 5.15 -6.82 -1.88
C HIS A 69 6.68 -7.03 -1.96
N ASN A 70 7.10 -8.22 -2.40
CA ASN A 70 8.51 -8.59 -2.50
C ASN A 70 9.25 -7.91 -3.66
N TYR A 71 8.68 -7.92 -4.86
CA TYR A 71 9.33 -7.39 -6.06
C TYR A 71 9.27 -5.87 -6.17
N LYS A 72 8.15 -5.24 -5.78
CA LYS A 72 7.99 -3.78 -5.87
C LYS A 72 8.56 -3.02 -4.68
N LYS A 73 9.20 -3.73 -3.73
CA LYS A 73 9.75 -3.15 -2.50
C LYS A 73 8.69 -2.35 -1.74
N MET A 74 7.47 -2.89 -1.62
CA MET A 74 6.36 -2.23 -0.90
C MET A 74 6.66 -1.97 0.57
N LYS A 75 7.72 -2.55 1.14
CA LYS A 75 8.33 -2.10 2.40
C LYS A 75 8.50 -0.57 2.48
N LYS A 76 8.57 0.14 1.35
CA LYS A 76 8.68 1.60 1.26
C LYS A 76 7.34 2.35 1.21
N THR A 77 6.19 1.68 1.11
CA THR A 77 4.88 2.34 0.99
C THR A 77 3.91 1.89 2.11
N PRO A 78 3.77 2.69 3.19
CA PRO A 78 2.95 2.34 4.35
C PRO A 78 1.50 1.96 3.99
N PHE A 79 0.92 2.65 3.01
CA PHE A 79 -0.45 2.41 2.55
C PHE A 79 -0.66 1.02 1.92
N PHE A 80 0.26 0.56 1.07
CA PHE A 80 0.11 -0.76 0.45
C PHE A 80 0.39 -1.89 1.44
N ASN A 81 1.32 -1.67 2.38
CA ASN A 81 1.55 -2.61 3.46
C ASN A 81 0.30 -2.78 4.32
N PHE A 82 -0.41 -1.68 4.57
CA PHE A 82 -1.69 -1.69 5.25
C PHE A 82 -2.76 -2.47 4.47
N ILE A 83 -2.97 -2.18 3.18
CA ILE A 83 -3.91 -2.97 2.35
C ILE A 83 -3.54 -4.47 2.36
N TYR A 84 -2.27 -4.81 2.14
CA TYR A 84 -1.79 -6.20 2.14
C TYR A 84 -2.11 -6.91 3.47
N CYS A 85 -1.82 -6.27 4.60
CA CYS A 85 -1.96 -6.88 5.91
C CYS A 85 -3.42 -7.13 6.29
N TYR A 86 -4.33 -6.24 5.92
CA TYR A 86 -5.76 -6.44 6.13
C TYR A 86 -6.37 -7.44 5.14
N ALA A 87 -6.00 -7.37 3.87
CA ALA A 87 -6.46 -8.31 2.83
C ALA A 87 -6.03 -9.74 3.13
N SER A 88 -4.80 -9.94 3.61
CA SER A 88 -4.28 -11.26 4.02
C SER A 88 -4.80 -11.76 5.37
N GLY A 89 -5.56 -10.95 6.12
CA GLY A 89 -6.08 -11.32 7.45
C GLY A 89 -5.00 -11.56 8.51
N GLN A 90 -3.80 -11.01 8.33
CA GLN A 90 -2.66 -11.22 9.23
C GLN A 90 -2.62 -10.24 10.41
N VAL A 91 -3.45 -9.18 10.40
CA VAL A 91 -3.61 -8.24 11.51
C VAL A 91 -4.43 -8.90 12.63
N ASN A 92 -3.99 -8.74 13.88
CA ASN A 92 -4.62 -9.39 15.05
C ASN A 92 -6.15 -9.15 15.15
N GLU A 93 -6.60 -7.96 14.78
CA GLU A 93 -8.00 -7.52 14.84
C GLU A 93 -8.90 -8.18 13.78
N THR A 94 -8.35 -8.59 12.63
CA THR A 94 -9.11 -9.21 11.53
C THR A 94 -8.97 -10.73 11.44
N ARG A 95 -8.14 -11.35 12.31
CA ARG A 95 -7.94 -12.81 12.36
C ARG A 95 -9.26 -13.58 12.44
N ASN A 96 -10.19 -13.12 13.27
CA ASN A 96 -11.47 -13.79 13.47
C ASN A 96 -12.40 -13.65 12.26
N THR A 97 -12.35 -12.52 11.55
CA THR A 97 -13.19 -12.27 10.38
C THR A 97 -12.68 -13.04 9.17
N SER A 98 -11.35 -13.06 8.94
CA SER A 98 -10.73 -13.83 7.84
C SER A 98 -10.92 -15.35 8.01
N ASN A 99 -10.70 -15.87 9.23
CA ASN A 99 -10.97 -17.28 9.55
C ASN A 99 -12.44 -17.66 9.28
N LYS A 100 -13.36 -16.71 9.47
CA LYS A 100 -14.80 -16.90 9.27
C LYS A 100 -15.25 -16.71 7.82
N LEU A 101 -14.58 -15.85 7.05
CA LEU A 101 -14.92 -15.58 5.65
C LEU A 101 -14.47 -16.68 4.69
N HIS A 102 -13.33 -17.34 4.98
CA HIS A 102 -12.68 -18.20 3.99
C HIS A 102 -12.43 -19.65 4.44
N GLY A 103 -12.61 -19.99 5.72
CA GLY A 103 -12.40 -21.38 6.20
C GLY A 103 -10.96 -21.90 5.99
N LEU A 104 -10.02 -20.99 5.74
CA LEU A 104 -8.62 -21.30 5.48
C LEU A 104 -7.84 -21.41 6.79
N THR A 105 -7.00 -22.43 6.91
CA THR A 105 -6.00 -22.53 7.97
C THR A 105 -4.96 -21.42 7.80
N MET A 106 -4.86 -20.53 8.79
CA MET A 106 -3.89 -19.43 8.85
C MET A 106 -2.49 -19.89 8.40
N ARG A 107 -1.95 -19.28 7.34
CA ARG A 107 -0.52 -19.35 7.04
C ARG A 107 0.25 -18.54 8.09
N THR A 108 1.46 -18.99 8.40
CA THR A 108 2.38 -18.27 9.30
C THR A 108 2.60 -16.84 8.83
N PRO A 109 2.58 -15.83 9.72
CA PRO A 109 2.81 -14.44 9.36
C PRO A 109 4.16 -14.29 8.64
N ARG A 110 4.15 -13.80 7.41
CA ARG A 110 5.38 -13.57 6.63
C ARG A 110 6.03 -12.22 6.95
N HIS A 111 5.22 -11.28 7.42
CA HIS A 111 5.61 -9.92 7.77
C HIS A 111 4.98 -9.53 9.11
N ASP A 112 5.57 -8.56 9.81
CA ASP A 112 4.96 -7.99 11.01
C ASP A 112 3.80 -7.07 10.63
N CYS A 113 2.64 -7.68 10.37
CA CYS A 113 1.47 -6.97 9.92
C CYS A 113 0.85 -6.05 10.97
N ASN A 114 1.19 -6.20 12.25
CA ASN A 114 0.73 -5.26 13.27
C ASN A 114 1.53 -3.95 13.15
N SER A 115 2.86 -4.02 13.04
CA SER A 115 3.68 -2.82 12.80
C SER A 115 3.33 -2.15 11.48
N LEU A 116 3.25 -2.92 10.40
CA LEU A 116 2.94 -2.38 9.07
C LEU A 116 1.54 -1.76 8.98
N SER A 117 0.58 -2.34 9.69
CA SER A 117 -0.76 -1.75 9.83
C SER A 117 -0.70 -0.39 10.53
N ASN A 118 0.02 -0.32 11.66
CA ASN A 118 0.19 0.92 12.41
C ASN A 118 0.87 2.02 11.57
N ASP A 119 1.88 1.67 10.78
CA ASP A 119 2.53 2.62 9.87
C ASP A 119 1.55 3.16 8.83
N GLY A 120 0.66 2.32 8.30
CA GLY A 120 -0.40 2.74 7.39
C GLY A 120 -1.44 3.64 8.05
N VAL A 121 -1.86 3.32 9.28
CA VAL A 121 -2.77 4.18 10.06
C VAL A 121 -2.13 5.54 10.30
N TRP A 122 -0.89 5.56 10.79
CA TRP A 122 -0.11 6.78 10.98
C TRP A 122 0.00 7.59 9.68
N HIS A 123 0.24 6.91 8.56
CA HIS A 123 0.38 7.54 7.25
C HIS A 123 -0.92 8.23 6.81
N MET A 124 -2.06 7.56 6.98
CA MET A 124 -3.37 8.14 6.66
C MET A 124 -3.75 9.28 7.60
N GLN A 125 -3.44 9.17 8.89
CA GLN A 125 -3.72 10.22 9.88
C GLN A 125 -2.96 11.52 9.60
N ARG A 126 -1.76 11.41 9.02
CA ARG A 126 -0.93 12.55 8.68
C ARG A 126 -1.03 12.95 7.20
N TRP A 127 -1.89 12.30 6.42
CA TRP A 127 -2.03 12.66 5.02
C TRP A 127 -2.65 14.07 4.91
N PRO A 128 -2.04 15.00 4.13
CA PRO A 128 -2.59 16.34 3.98
C PRO A 128 -3.97 16.29 3.33
N LEU A 129 -4.95 16.96 3.93
CA LEU A 129 -6.30 17.09 3.36
C LEU A 129 -6.34 18.10 2.21
N GLU A 130 -5.36 19.00 2.16
CA GLU A 130 -5.16 19.91 1.03
C GLU A 130 -4.62 19.12 -0.16
N LEU A 131 -5.26 19.30 -1.31
CA LEU A 131 -4.90 18.65 -2.56
C LEU A 131 -3.88 19.45 -3.37
N ILE A 132 -3.63 20.71 -3.00
CA ILE A 132 -2.66 21.59 -3.66
C ILE A 132 -1.26 21.05 -3.44
N HIS A 133 -0.52 20.91 -4.54
CA HIS A 133 0.86 20.46 -4.55
C HIS A 133 1.82 21.61 -4.19
N TRP A 134 1.82 21.99 -2.92
CA TRP A 134 2.64 23.10 -2.42
C TRP A 134 4.14 22.86 -2.63
N PRO A 135 4.91 23.92 -2.98
CA PRO A 135 6.35 23.82 -3.12
C PRO A 135 6.98 23.54 -1.75
N GLN A 136 7.84 22.53 -1.73
CA GLN A 136 8.50 22.05 -0.54
C GLN A 136 10.00 21.83 -0.79
N PHE A 137 10.80 22.29 0.15
CA PHE A 137 12.26 22.26 0.09
C PHE A 137 12.82 21.60 1.36
N ASN A 138 12.63 20.28 1.53
CA ASN A 138 13.13 19.58 2.70
C ASN A 138 14.65 19.36 2.68
N SER A 139 15.33 19.60 1.55
CA SER A 139 16.80 19.52 1.49
C SER A 139 17.50 20.59 2.32
N ASP A 140 16.82 21.70 2.60
CA ASP A 140 17.32 22.78 3.45
C ASP A 140 17.15 22.49 4.96
N ARG A 141 16.44 21.42 5.31
CA ARG A 141 16.18 21.04 6.71
C ARG A 141 17.42 20.42 7.35
N LEU A 142 17.87 21.02 8.46
CA LEU A 142 19.03 20.56 9.22
C LEU A 142 18.78 19.27 10.00
N ASP A 143 17.52 18.96 10.31
CA ASP A 143 17.11 17.76 11.06
C ASP A 143 16.98 16.52 10.17
N VAL A 144 16.92 16.70 8.85
CA VAL A 144 16.74 15.61 7.89
C VAL A 144 18.09 15.01 7.50
N GLN A 145 18.22 13.70 7.69
CA GLN A 145 19.41 12.98 7.25
C GLN A 145 19.31 12.70 5.74
N ILE A 146 20.22 13.29 4.97
CA ILE A 146 20.21 13.23 3.50
C ILE A 146 21.15 12.13 3.02
N ASN A 147 20.64 11.26 2.16
CA ASN A 147 21.44 10.33 1.37
C ASN A 147 22.01 11.09 0.17
N VAL A 148 23.30 11.41 0.22
CA VAL A 148 24.00 12.05 -0.90
C VAL A 148 24.37 10.96 -1.90
N PRO A 149 23.72 10.92 -3.08
CA PRO A 149 23.99 9.88 -4.05
C PRO A 149 25.44 10.00 -4.53
N ALA A 150 26.08 8.86 -4.76
CA ALA A 150 27.41 8.79 -5.33
C ALA A 150 27.48 9.31 -6.79
N GLN A 151 26.36 9.69 -7.40
CA GLN A 151 26.27 10.31 -8.71
C GLN A 151 25.64 11.70 -8.57
N CYS A 152 26.38 12.76 -8.91
CA CYS A 152 25.97 14.16 -8.72
C CYS A 152 24.72 14.60 -9.50
N TYR A 153 24.20 13.77 -10.42
CA TYR A 153 23.01 14.07 -11.22
C TYR A 153 21.72 13.46 -10.66
N ARG A 154 21.79 12.75 -9.53
CA ARG A 154 20.60 12.17 -8.92
C ARG A 154 20.00 13.14 -7.88
N PRO A 155 18.66 13.21 -7.80
CA PRO A 155 18.01 14.03 -6.78
C PRO A 155 18.39 13.52 -5.39
N LEU A 156 18.59 14.46 -4.45
CA LEU A 156 18.81 14.15 -3.05
C LEU A 156 17.60 13.40 -2.48
N LYS A 157 17.86 12.40 -1.65
CA LYS A 157 16.82 11.61 -0.97
C LYS A 157 17.04 11.62 0.53
N SER A 158 15.99 11.51 1.32
CA SER A 158 16.10 11.29 2.75
C SER A 158 16.55 9.85 3.05
N LEU A 159 17.26 9.65 4.16
CA LEU A 159 17.59 8.31 4.66
C LEU A 159 16.40 7.65 5.37
N GLN A 160 15.49 8.47 5.88
CA GLN A 160 14.28 8.04 6.58
C GLN A 160 13.05 8.60 5.88
N MET A 161 11.94 7.88 5.95
CA MET A 161 10.69 8.37 5.38
C MET A 161 10.22 9.61 6.16
N LEU A 162 9.95 10.70 5.46
CA LEU A 162 9.37 11.90 6.07
C LEU A 162 7.88 11.69 6.35
N PRO A 163 7.32 12.35 7.39
CA PRO A 163 5.89 12.40 7.60
C PRO A 163 5.12 12.83 6.35
N PRO A 164 3.95 12.24 6.04
CA PRO A 164 3.18 12.58 4.83
C PRO A 164 2.80 14.05 4.71
N ASP A 165 2.52 14.71 5.83
CA ASP A 165 2.28 16.15 5.97
C ASP A 165 3.54 17.01 5.83
N GLU A 166 4.72 16.39 5.88
CA GLU A 166 6.02 17.03 5.73
C GLU A 166 6.72 16.60 4.43
N ARG A 167 6.00 16.10 3.43
CA ARG A 167 6.56 15.83 2.11
C ARG A 167 5.55 16.09 1.00
N SER A 168 6.07 16.36 -0.19
CA SER A 168 5.28 16.36 -1.40
C SER A 168 4.59 15.01 -1.60
N SER A 169 3.28 15.09 -1.77
CA SER A 169 2.40 13.92 -1.86
C SER A 169 1.87 13.79 -3.28
N LYS A 170 2.73 13.37 -4.21
CA LYS A 170 2.36 13.24 -5.63
C LYS A 170 1.43 12.08 -5.94
N ASN A 171 1.59 10.93 -5.26
CA ASN A 171 0.74 9.72 -5.35
C ASN A 171 1.16 8.67 -4.31
N LEU A 172 0.30 7.69 -4.02
CA LEU A 172 0.50 6.55 -3.09
C LEU A 172 1.82 5.77 -3.24
N ASN A 173 2.44 5.81 -4.43
CA ASN A 173 3.63 5.02 -4.80
C ASN A 173 4.88 5.85 -5.05
N GLN A 174 4.80 7.19 -4.93
CA GLN A 174 5.87 8.06 -5.42
C GLN A 174 6.52 8.83 -4.29
N GLY A 175 7.86 8.86 -4.33
CA GLY A 175 8.66 9.91 -3.70
C GLY A 175 8.62 9.98 -2.18
N VAL A 176 8.40 8.88 -1.46
CA VAL A 176 8.41 8.89 0.02
C VAL A 176 9.74 9.30 0.66
N TYR A 177 10.83 9.25 -0.13
CA TYR A 177 12.17 9.71 0.27
C TYR A 177 12.58 10.99 -0.48
N ASP A 178 11.69 11.59 -1.25
CA ASP A 178 12.01 12.76 -2.04
C ASP A 178 11.97 13.98 -1.12
N LEU A 179 13.01 14.81 -1.20
CA LEU A 179 13.14 15.96 -0.31
C LEU A 179 12.40 17.17 -0.86
N ASP A 180 12.61 17.47 -2.14
CA ASP A 180 12.16 18.71 -2.75
C ASP A 180 11.25 18.43 -3.93
N ASP A 181 10.11 19.13 -3.97
CA ASP A 181 9.10 18.96 -4.99
C ASP A 181 7.97 20.00 -4.82
N GLY A 182 7.06 20.11 -5.79
CA GLY A 182 5.94 21.04 -5.73
C GLY A 182 6.21 22.37 -6.41
N ASP A 183 5.16 22.91 -7.03
CA ASP A 183 5.17 24.23 -7.66
C ASP A 183 4.02 25.13 -7.19
N GLY A 184 3.04 24.60 -6.48
CA GLY A 184 1.85 25.31 -6.01
C GLY A 184 0.79 25.58 -7.08
N PHE A 185 0.98 25.07 -8.31
CA PHE A 185 0.07 25.28 -9.44
C PHE A 185 -0.71 24.01 -9.83
N ILE A 186 -0.33 22.87 -9.27
CA ILE A 186 -0.95 21.57 -9.53
C ILE A 186 -1.81 21.16 -8.33
N GLU A 187 -2.97 20.58 -8.62
CA GLU A 187 -3.81 19.90 -7.63
C GLU A 187 -3.75 18.39 -7.89
N THR A 188 -3.62 17.63 -6.81
CA THR A 188 -3.64 16.16 -6.82
C THR A 188 -5.05 15.66 -6.53
N ASP A 189 -5.36 14.44 -6.94
CA ASP A 189 -6.67 13.89 -6.66
C ASP A 189 -6.73 13.22 -5.25
N PRO A 190 -7.92 13.17 -4.61
CA PRO A 190 -8.07 12.61 -3.28
C PRO A 190 -8.02 11.06 -3.25
N THR A 191 -7.77 10.38 -4.38
CA THR A 191 -7.78 8.91 -4.45
C THR A 191 -6.78 8.31 -3.46
N ASN A 192 -5.69 9.02 -3.18
CA ASN A 192 -4.64 8.55 -2.27
C ASN A 192 -5.17 8.14 -0.88
N PHE A 193 -6.15 8.86 -0.31
CA PHE A 193 -6.76 8.46 0.96
C PHE A 193 -8.15 7.83 0.78
N LEU A 194 -8.93 8.27 -0.22
CA LEU A 194 -10.29 7.77 -0.45
C LEU A 194 -10.30 6.28 -0.82
N LEU A 195 -9.33 5.83 -1.61
CA LEU A 195 -9.32 4.47 -2.13
C LEU A 195 -9.17 3.43 -1.02
N GLY A 196 -8.20 3.64 -0.12
CA GLY A 196 -7.95 2.73 0.99
C GLY A 196 -9.07 2.80 2.00
N TYR A 197 -9.50 4.02 2.35
CA TYR A 197 -10.59 4.23 3.30
C TYR A 197 -11.89 3.57 2.85
N TRP A 198 -12.37 3.87 1.64
CA TRP A 198 -13.62 3.31 1.13
C TRP A 198 -13.50 1.83 0.81
N GLY A 199 -12.37 1.40 0.25
CA GLY A 199 -12.10 -0.02 0.01
C GLY A 199 -12.26 -0.81 1.30
N MET A 200 -11.55 -0.42 2.36
CA MET A 200 -11.58 -1.17 3.62
C MET A 200 -12.90 -1.10 4.37
N ARG A 201 -13.59 0.04 4.33
CA ARG A 201 -14.97 0.16 4.85
C ARG A 201 -15.92 -0.78 4.11
N TYR A 202 -15.80 -0.87 2.79
CA TYR A 202 -16.62 -1.75 1.98
C TYR A 202 -16.39 -3.25 2.29
N PHE A 203 -15.17 -3.65 2.67
CA PHE A 203 -14.87 -5.01 3.13
C PHE A 203 -15.12 -5.26 4.62
N ASN A 204 -15.68 -4.28 5.36
CA ASN A 204 -15.83 -4.37 6.81
C ASN A 204 -14.51 -4.66 7.56
N LEU A 205 -13.39 -4.21 7.00
CA LEU A 205 -12.06 -4.32 7.61
C LEU A 205 -11.78 -3.15 8.58
N LEU A 206 -12.49 -2.03 8.38
CA LEU A 206 -12.55 -0.88 9.29
C LEU A 206 -14.00 -0.73 9.76
N GLN A 207 -14.23 -0.66 11.07
CA GLN A 207 -15.55 -0.40 11.67
C GLN A 207 -15.78 1.11 11.85
#